data_AF-A0A533QI58-F1
#
_entry.id   AF-A0A533QI58-F1
#
_cell.length_a   1.000
_cell.length_b   1.000
_cell.length_c   1.000
_cell.angle_alpha   90.00
_cell.angle_beta   90.00
_cell.angle_gamma   90.00
#
_symmetry.space_group_name_H-M   'P 1'
#
loop_
_entity.id
_entity.type
_entity.pdbx_description
1 polymer ?
#
loop_
_entity_poly.entity_id
_entity_poly.type
_entity_poly.pdbx_seq_one_letter_code
_entity_poly.pdbx_strand_id
1 'polypeptide(L)' 'MHVAPLLEMFGEWSDFLSRGLSDEEAEEFRCHERTGRPLGTDSFIARLENVLGRILHRHKPGTKGPQKKNVNLHN' A
#
# COMPACT_ATOMS: atom_id res chain seq x y z
N MET A 1 10.93 21.54 20.42
CA MET A 1 10.09 20.58 19.66
C MET A 1 8.69 21.18 19.60
N HIS A 2 8.19 21.55 18.42
CA HIS A 2 6.88 22.19 18.31
C HIS A 2 5.83 21.09 18.06
N VAL A 3 5.17 20.62 19.12
CA VAL A 3 4.15 19.55 19.03
C VAL A 3 2.73 20.08 18.86
N ALA A 4 2.54 21.40 19.00
CA ALA A 4 1.23 22.05 18.94
C ALA A 4 0.38 21.65 17.71
N PRO A 5 0.90 21.58 16.47
CA PRO A 5 0.06 21.19 15.31
C PRO A 5 -0.49 19.77 15.39
N LEU A 6 0.26 18.84 15.99
CA LEU A 6 -0.18 17.45 16.13
C LEU A 6 -1.18 17.29 17.27
N LEU A 7 -0.99 18.04 18.36
CA LEU A 7 -1.94 18.08 19.47
C LEU A 7 -3.27 18.73 19.06
N GLU A 8 -3.24 19.78 18.23
CA GLU A 8 -4.45 20.39 17.67
C GLU A 8 -5.23 19.41 16.76
N MET A 9 -4.52 18.56 16.03
CA MET A 9 -5.13 17.61 15.09
C MET A 9 -5.68 16.35 15.76
N PHE A 10 -4.98 15.82 16.77
CA PHE A 10 -5.28 14.51 17.35
C PHE A 10 -5.65 14.54 18.84
N GLY A 11 -5.45 15.68 19.52
CA GLY A 11 -5.62 15.81 20.96
C GLY A 11 -4.57 15.04 21.76
N GLU A 12 -5.00 14.42 22.85
CA GLU A 12 -4.14 13.59 23.68
C GLU A 12 -3.73 12.30 22.94
N TRP A 13 -2.43 12.09 22.81
CA TRP A 13 -1.87 10.99 22.05
C TRP A 13 -2.23 9.61 22.62
N SER A 14 -2.33 9.48 23.96
CA SER A 14 -2.74 8.23 24.60
C SER A 14 -4.14 7.79 24.14
N ASP A 15 -5.04 8.75 24.03
CA ASP A 15 -6.45 8.52 23.69
C ASP A 15 -6.62 8.27 22.19
N PHE A 16 -5.78 8.90 21.36
CA PHE A 16 -5.75 8.63 19.94
C PHE A 16 -5.22 7.21 19.66
N LEU A 17 -4.09 6.83 20.26
CA LEU A 17 -3.46 5.53 20.02
C LEU A 17 -4.25 4.36 20.61
N SER A 18 -4.98 4.57 21.72
CA SER A 18 -5.80 3.52 22.35
C SER A 18 -6.99 3.07 21.49
N ARG A 19 -7.41 3.88 20.51
CA ARG A 19 -8.47 3.51 19.55
C ARG A 19 -8.05 2.35 18.64
N GLY A 20 -6.75 2.18 18.43
CA GLY A 20 -6.22 1.17 17.53
C GLY A 20 -6.63 1.42 16.08
N LEU A 21 -6.43 0.38 15.25
CA LEU A 21 -6.89 0.32 13.87
C LEU A 21 -8.10 -0.62 13.80
N SER A 22 -9.00 -0.39 12.86
CA SER A 22 -9.99 -1.41 12.49
C SER A 22 -9.31 -2.62 11.85
N ASP A 23 -10.01 -3.75 11.79
CA ASP A 23 -9.50 -4.95 11.11
C ASP A 23 -9.23 -4.70 9.63
N GLU A 24 -10.07 -3.89 8.98
CA GLU A 24 -9.91 -3.47 7.58
C GLU A 24 -8.67 -2.60 7.38
N GLU A 25 -8.47 -1.58 8.24
CA GLU A 25 -7.29 -0.71 8.19
C GLU A 25 -6.01 -1.54 8.42
N ALA A 26 -6.03 -2.43 9.42
CA ALA A 26 -4.91 -3.31 9.71
C ALA A 26 -4.60 -4.26 8.54
N GLU A 27 -5.61 -4.78 7.85
CA GLU A 27 -5.42 -5.62 6.68
C GLU A 27 -4.87 -4.84 5.48
N GLU A 28 -5.29 -3.59 5.29
CA GLU A 28 -4.75 -2.72 4.26
C GLU A 28 -3.25 -2.51 4.46
N PHE A 29 -2.81 -2.20 5.69
CA PHE A 29 -1.38 -2.11 6.01
C PHE A 29 -0.65 -3.43 5.70
N ARG A 30 -1.16 -4.57 6.16
CA ARG A 30 -0.53 -5.89 5.90
C ARG A 30 -0.40 -6.20 4.41
N CYS A 31 -1.40 -5.84 3.60
CA CYS A 31 -1.36 -6.05 2.15
C CYS A 31 -0.26 -5.21 1.49
N HIS A 32 -0.15 -3.95 1.89
CA HIS A 32 0.85 -3.02 1.38
C HIS A 32 2.27 -3.37 1.85
N GLU A 33 2.44 -3.85 3.09
CA GLU A 33 3.70 -4.42 3.59
C GLU A 33 4.14 -5.65 2.79
N ARG A 34 3.23 -6.61 2.57
CA ARG A 34 3.52 -7.85 1.82
C ARG A 34 3.96 -7.58 0.38
N THR A 35 3.38 -6.57 -0.27
CA THR A 35 3.73 -6.21 -1.66
C THR A 35 4.90 -5.23 -1.73
N GLY A 36 5.28 -4.61 -0.61
CA GLY A 36 6.28 -3.55 -0.54
C GLY A 36 5.86 -2.27 -1.29
N ARG A 37 4.55 -2.07 -1.51
CA ARG A 37 4.00 -0.90 -2.22
C ARG A 37 3.41 0.06 -1.19
N PRO A 38 3.80 1.34 -1.17
CA PRO A 38 3.32 2.26 -0.15
C PRO A 38 1.80 2.44 -0.25
N LEU A 39 1.15 2.56 0.91
CA LEU A 39 -0.24 2.98 1.03
C LEU A 39 -0.32 4.51 1.02
N GLY A 40 -1.27 5.09 0.30
CA GLY A 40 -1.49 6.54 0.25
C GLY A 40 -2.18 7.00 -1.03
N THR A 41 -2.42 8.30 -1.14
CA THR A 41 -3.02 8.92 -2.33
C THR A 41 -2.06 8.88 -3.53
N ASP A 42 -2.58 8.93 -4.75
CA ASP A 42 -1.76 9.01 -5.97
C ASP A 42 -0.75 10.18 -5.92
N SER A 43 -1.15 11.33 -5.35
CA SER A 43 -0.28 12.48 -5.15
C SER A 43 0.86 12.20 -4.17
N PHE A 44 0.61 11.45 -3.11
CA PHE A 44 1.61 11.03 -2.15
C PHE A 44 2.62 10.07 -2.79
N ILE A 45 2.12 9.06 -3.52
CA ILE A 45 2.98 8.09 -4.22
C ILE A 45 3.83 8.79 -5.29
N ALA A 46 3.24 9.65 -6.12
CA ALA A 46 3.97 10.41 -7.13
C ALA A 46 5.07 11.28 -6.53
N ARG A 47 4.80 11.94 -5.40
CA ARG A 47 5.83 12.69 -4.65
C ARG A 47 6.95 11.76 -4.17
N LEU A 48 6.61 10.59 -3.65
CA LEU A 48 7.59 9.63 -3.15
C LEU A 48 8.48 9.06 -4.29
N GLU A 49 7.90 8.78 -5.45
CA GLU A 49 8.66 8.38 -6.65
C GLU A 49 9.65 9.45 -7.09
N ASN A 50 9.21 10.72 -7.10
CA ASN A 50 10.08 11.86 -7.44
C ASN A 50 11.28 11.98 -6.48
N VAL A 51 11.05 11.77 -5.18
CA VAL A 51 12.12 11.84 -4.17
C VAL A 51 13.08 10.65 -4.27
N LEU A 52 12.56 9.45 -4.52
CA LEU A 52 13.34 8.21 -4.52
C LEU A 52 13.95 7.86 -5.89
N GLY A 53 13.54 8.54 -6.96
CA GLY A 53 14.01 8.25 -8.33
C GLY A 53 13.63 6.87 -8.84
N ARG A 54 12.55 6.26 -8.31
CA ARG A 54 12.07 4.93 -8.71
C ARG A 54 10.55 4.88 -8.75
N ILE A 55 10.01 4.00 -9.58
CA ILE A 55 8.56 3.80 -9.72
C ILE A 55 8.05 2.89 -8.59
N LEU A 56 7.02 3.36 -7.89
CA LEU A 56 6.32 2.70 -6.80
C LEU A 56 4.87 2.37 -7.17
N HIS A 57 4.27 3.06 -8.14
CA HIS A 57 2.94 2.73 -8.63
C HIS A 57 2.89 1.30 -9.17
N ARG A 58 1.70 0.69 -9.05
CA ARG A 58 1.46 -0.62 -9.64
C ARG A 58 1.47 -0.50 -11.16
N HIS A 59 2.43 -1.15 -11.80
CA HIS A 59 2.43 -1.31 -13.25
C HIS A 59 1.31 -2.24 -13.71
N LYS A 60 0.89 -2.06 -14.96
CA LYS A 60 -0.02 -3.01 -15.63
C LYS A 60 0.57 -4.42 -15.50
N PRO A 61 -0.23 -5.41 -15.07
CA PRO A 61 0.19 -6.80 -15.10
C PRO A 61 0.73 -7.16 -16.48
N GLY A 62 1.78 -7.98 -16.54
CA GLY A 62 2.29 -8.46 -17.81
C GLY A 62 1.19 -9.14 -18.63
N THR A 63 1.29 -9.08 -19.96
CA THR A 63 0.34 -9.73 -20.87
C THR A 63 0.20 -11.21 -20.50
N LYS A 64 -1.04 -11.72 -20.42
CA LYS A 64 -1.29 -13.14 -20.19
C LYS A 64 -0.55 -13.95 -21.27
N GLY A 65 0.38 -14.82 -20.84
CA GLY A 65 1.10 -15.71 -21.74
C GLY A 65 0.15 -16.69 -22.46
N PRO A 66 0.62 -17.37 -23.53
CA PRO A 66 -0.19 -18.31 -24.28
C PRO A 66 -0.72 -19.42 -23.36
N GLN A 67 -2.03 -19.66 -23.39
CA GLN A 67 -2.65 -20.74 -22.64
C GLN A 67 -2.13 -22.08 -23.17
N LYS A 68 -1.52 -22.90 -22.30
CA LYS A 68 -1.13 -24.27 -22.66
C LYS A 68 -2.40 -25.05 -22.98
N LYS A 69 -2.58 -25.40 -24.24
CA LYS A 69 -3.63 -26.33 -24.68
C LYS A 69 -3.19 -27.72 -24.20
N ASN A 70 -3.93 -28.34 -23.29
CA ASN A 70 -3.72 -29.75 -22.94
C ASN A 70 -4.06 -30.59 -24.17
N VAL A 71 -3.04 -31.01 -24.92
CA VAL A 71 -3.22 -32.00 -25.99
C VAL A 71 -3.23 -33.36 -25.30
N ASN A 72 -4.43 -33.91 -25.08
CA ASN A 72 -4.58 -35.29 -24.60
C ASN A 72 -4.09 -36.23 -25.71
N LEU A 73 -2.88 -36.74 -25.55
CA LEU A 73 -2.30 -37.78 -26.40
C LEU A 73 -2.86 -39.13 -25.92
N HIS A 74 -3.95 -39.57 -26.54
CA HIS A 74 -4.37 -40.96 -26.45
C HIS A 74 -3.71 -41.71 -27.60
N ASN A 75 -2.92 -42.74 -27.28
CA ASN A 75 -2.38 -43.70 -28.22
C ASN A 75 -2.85 -45.08 -27.79
#